data_AF-A0A9Q7SGJ9-F1
#
_entry.id   AF-A0A9Q7SGJ9-F1
#
_cell.length_a   1.000
_cell.length_b   1.000
_cell.length_c   1.000
_cell.angle_alpha   90.00
_cell.angle_beta   90.00
_cell.angle_gamma   90.00
#
_symmetry.space_group_name_H-M   'P 1'
#
loop_
_entity.id
_entity.type
_entity.pdbx_description
1 polymer ?
#
loop_
_entity_poly.entity_id
_entity_poly.type
_entity_poly.pdbx_seq_one_letter_code
_entity_poly.pdbx_strand_id
1 'polypeptide(L)'
;MKTQSRPCAKVLASLVIAASVSLGVVGCSSHPTTDTGSNGAGTISTSAEAHPLVDVEAIWATHPLPPCKDYLGTDLTVPPGISVPDYDSVAKELAGVKSTGSESWVRTKLGWLDRALSETRAGIIANAGTAGARAQGSDFELYVSHVRDELQLGRDTASDLDSTFIERCLP
;
A
#
# COMPACT_ATOMS: atom_id res chain seq x y z
N MET A 1 -13.51 -24.26 51.43
CA MET A 1 -13.31 -25.50 50.64
C MET A 1 -12.07 -25.34 49.78
N LYS A 2 -11.14 -26.29 49.93
CA LYS A 2 -10.12 -26.81 48.99
C LYS A 2 -9.42 -25.86 48.01
N THR A 3 -8.13 -25.71 48.27
CA THR A 3 -7.02 -25.38 47.36
C THR A 3 -7.05 -26.19 46.06
N GLN A 4 -6.75 -25.54 44.92
CA GLN A 4 -6.37 -26.23 43.68
C GLN A 4 -5.14 -25.55 43.05
N SER A 5 -4.27 -26.39 42.48
CA SER A 5 -2.89 -26.12 42.11
C SER A 5 -2.64 -26.46 40.63
N ARG A 6 -1.93 -25.56 39.92
CA ARG A 6 -1.02 -25.76 38.75
C ARG A 6 -1.60 -26.19 37.38
N PRO A 7 -0.80 -26.19 36.28
CA PRO A 7 -0.06 -25.08 35.63
C PRO A 7 -0.23 -25.11 34.07
N CYS A 8 0.27 -24.13 33.32
CA CYS A 8 0.92 -24.32 31.99
C CYS A 8 1.31 -22.96 31.37
N ALA A 9 2.52 -22.50 31.65
CA ALA A 9 3.20 -21.50 30.85
C ALA A 9 3.84 -22.19 29.64
N LYS A 10 3.51 -21.74 28.42
CA LYS A 10 4.25 -22.12 27.22
C LYS A 10 5.44 -21.18 27.08
N VAL A 11 6.62 -21.75 27.30
CA VAL A 11 7.92 -21.17 26.92
C VAL A 11 8.03 -21.29 25.40
N LEU A 12 8.29 -20.18 24.71
CA LEU A 12 8.97 -20.20 23.42
C LEU A 12 10.09 -19.15 23.43
N ALA A 13 11.23 -19.63 22.96
CA ALA A 13 12.56 -19.12 23.20
C ALA A 13 12.80 -17.72 22.62
N SER A 14 13.35 -16.84 23.45
CA SER A 14 13.96 -15.57 23.04
C SER A 14 15.25 -15.87 22.29
N LEU A 15 15.30 -15.56 21.00
CA LEU A 15 16.53 -15.56 20.21
C LEU A 15 17.35 -14.32 20.59
N VAL A 16 18.44 -14.53 21.33
CA VAL A 16 19.43 -13.49 21.63
C VAL A 16 20.33 -13.35 20.40
N ILE A 17 20.20 -12.24 19.67
CA ILE A 17 21.17 -11.85 18.64
C ILE A 17 22.34 -11.18 19.36
N ALA A 18 23.44 -11.91 19.51
CA ALA A 18 24.71 -11.38 19.97
C ALA A 18 25.36 -10.58 18.83
N ALA A 19 25.33 -9.26 18.91
CA ALA A 19 26.15 -8.39 18.08
C ALA A 19 27.42 -8.02 18.87
N SER A 20 28.47 -8.84 18.76
CA SER A 20 29.81 -8.48 19.20
C SER A 20 30.49 -7.65 18.11
N VAL A 21 30.61 -6.34 18.33
CA VAL A 21 31.49 -5.47 17.52
C VAL A 21 32.85 -5.45 18.19
N SER A 22 33.77 -6.28 17.72
CA SER A 22 35.19 -6.24 18.08
C SER A 22 35.88 -5.17 17.24
N LEU A 23 36.09 -3.98 17.80
CA LEU A 23 37.08 -3.02 17.30
C LEU A 23 38.46 -3.47 17.76
N GLY A 24 39.24 -4.06 16.86
CA GLY A 24 40.64 -4.40 17.07
C GLY A 24 41.43 -4.09 15.82
N VAL A 25 42.09 -2.93 15.81
CA VAL A 25 43.12 -2.56 14.84
C VAL A 25 44.48 -2.82 15.50
N VAL A 26 45.50 -3.07 14.66
CA VAL A 26 46.95 -3.21 14.90
C VAL A 26 47.48 -4.66 14.98
N GLY A 27 48.26 -5.02 13.96
CA GLY A 27 49.15 -6.20 13.95
C GLY A 27 49.83 -6.39 12.59
N CYS A 28 51.15 -6.23 12.53
CA CYS A 28 52.00 -6.19 11.34
C CYS A 28 52.40 -7.56 10.76
N SER A 29 52.73 -7.55 9.45
CA SER A 29 53.76 -8.33 8.72
C SER A 29 53.70 -9.88 8.57
N SER A 30 53.53 -10.28 7.29
CA SER A 30 54.31 -11.26 6.49
C SER A 30 54.42 -12.74 6.90
N HIS A 31 53.78 -13.68 6.16
CA HIS A 31 54.29 -14.46 4.99
C HIS A 31 53.34 -15.66 4.71
N PRO A 32 53.33 -16.28 3.51
CA PRO A 32 52.25 -17.15 3.03
C PRO A 32 52.51 -18.64 3.26
N THR A 33 51.44 -19.41 3.43
CA THR A 33 51.44 -20.86 3.20
C THR A 33 50.12 -21.27 2.57
N THR A 34 50.23 -21.71 1.32
CA THR A 34 49.24 -22.50 0.59
C THR A 34 49.03 -23.81 1.32
N ASP A 35 47.78 -24.19 1.60
CA ASP A 35 47.42 -25.61 1.56
C ASP A 35 45.95 -25.87 1.27
N THR A 36 45.76 -27.00 0.60
CA THR A 36 44.61 -27.52 -0.12
C THR A 36 43.45 -27.93 0.81
N GLY A 37 42.20 -27.65 0.45
CA GLY A 37 41.05 -28.17 1.21
C GLY A 37 39.66 -27.78 0.69
N SER A 38 39.06 -28.72 -0.05
CA SER A 38 37.68 -28.87 -0.52
C SER A 38 36.51 -28.10 0.11
N ASN A 39 35.56 -27.85 -0.79
CA ASN A 39 34.10 -27.86 -0.65
C ASN A 39 33.38 -26.60 -0.14
N GLY A 40 32.58 -26.05 -1.07
CA GLY A 40 31.22 -25.63 -0.74
C GLY A 40 31.08 -24.24 -0.15
N ALA A 41 31.62 -23.22 -0.80
CA ALA A 41 31.09 -21.87 -0.63
C ALA A 41 29.80 -21.78 -1.46
N GLY A 42 28.69 -22.16 -0.83
CA GLY A 42 27.36 -21.93 -1.37
C GLY A 42 27.26 -20.48 -1.83
N THR A 43 26.91 -20.30 -3.10
CA THR A 43 26.39 -19.02 -3.57
C THR A 43 25.22 -18.69 -2.67
N ILE A 44 25.39 -17.72 -1.78
CA ILE A 44 24.26 -17.10 -1.11
C ILE A 44 23.57 -16.30 -2.22
N SER A 45 22.72 -16.98 -3.00
CA SER A 45 21.77 -16.33 -3.89
C SER A 45 20.69 -15.70 -3.01
N THR A 46 21.02 -14.60 -2.35
CA THR A 46 20.04 -13.59 -1.98
C THR A 46 19.98 -12.58 -3.11
N SER A 47 19.58 -13.06 -4.29
CA SER A 47 19.03 -12.20 -5.34
C SER A 47 17.52 -12.17 -5.15
N ALA A 48 17.07 -11.63 -4.03
CA ALA A 48 15.79 -10.94 -4.07
C ALA A 48 16.09 -9.69 -4.90
N GLU A 49 15.88 -9.76 -6.21
CA GLU A 49 15.89 -8.56 -7.03
C GLU A 49 14.91 -7.61 -6.37
N ALA A 50 15.43 -6.52 -5.80
CA ALA A 50 14.59 -5.46 -5.30
C ALA A 50 13.86 -4.91 -6.54
N HIS A 51 12.62 -5.35 -6.73
CA HIS A 51 11.78 -4.79 -7.78
C HIS A 51 11.75 -3.27 -7.58
N PRO A 52 11.98 -2.49 -8.66
CA PRO A 52 11.92 -1.04 -8.54
C PRO A 52 10.53 -0.65 -8.04
N LEU A 53 10.48 0.28 -7.09
CA LEU A 53 9.21 0.77 -6.57
C LEU A 53 8.41 1.41 -7.71
N VAL A 54 7.11 1.11 -7.75
CA VAL A 54 6.21 1.62 -8.78
C VAL A 54 5.84 3.07 -8.46
N ASP A 55 5.94 3.92 -9.48
CA ASP A 55 5.56 5.33 -9.39
C ASP A 55 4.05 5.49 -9.52
N VAL A 56 3.37 5.72 -8.39
CA VAL A 56 1.91 5.80 -8.33
C VAL A 56 1.40 7.04 -9.07
N GLU A 57 2.06 8.18 -8.88
CA GLU A 57 1.69 9.45 -9.52
C GLU A 57 1.77 9.34 -11.04
N ALA A 58 2.81 8.67 -11.56
CA ALA A 58 2.96 8.43 -12.99
C ALA A 58 1.83 7.57 -13.56
N ILE A 59 1.37 6.55 -12.83
CA ILE A 59 0.25 5.71 -13.27
C ILE A 59 -1.07 6.48 -13.18
N TRP A 60 -1.30 7.23 -12.10
CA TRP A 60 -2.47 8.08 -11.97
C TRP A 60 -2.54 9.08 -13.12
N ALA A 61 -1.44 9.70 -13.54
CA ALA A 61 -1.45 10.60 -14.70
C ALA A 61 -1.93 9.95 -16.02
N THR A 62 -1.98 8.61 -16.11
CA THR A 62 -2.51 7.90 -17.29
C THR A 62 -4.02 7.71 -17.30
N HIS A 63 -4.75 8.17 -16.29
CA HIS A 63 -6.18 7.90 -16.10
C HIS A 63 -6.48 6.39 -16.15
N PRO A 64 -5.93 5.61 -15.21
CA PRO A 64 -6.09 4.16 -15.23
C PRO A 64 -7.58 3.82 -15.09
N LEU A 65 -8.10 3.07 -16.06
CA LEU A 65 -9.50 2.66 -16.05
C LEU A 65 -9.71 1.49 -15.07
N PRO A 66 -10.87 1.42 -14.38
CA PRO A 66 -11.22 0.23 -13.63
C PRO A 66 -11.30 -0.99 -14.55
N PRO A 67 -11.08 -2.20 -14.03
CA PRO A 67 -11.14 -3.43 -14.83
C PRO A 67 -12.59 -3.83 -15.24
N CYS A 68 -13.57 -2.93 -15.15
CA CYS A 68 -14.98 -3.20 -15.45
C CYS A 68 -15.45 -2.47 -16.71
N LYS A 69 -16.40 -3.08 -17.44
CA LYS A 69 -16.91 -2.54 -18.70
C LYS A 69 -17.88 -1.34 -18.54
N ASP A 70 -18.51 -1.18 -17.39
CA ASP A 70 -19.64 -0.23 -17.17
C ASP A 70 -19.23 1.05 -16.42
N TYR A 71 -17.99 1.51 -16.61
CA TYR A 71 -17.50 2.75 -15.99
C TYR A 71 -18.22 3.97 -16.60
N LEU A 72 -18.84 4.79 -15.74
CA LEU A 72 -19.69 5.92 -16.14
C LEU A 72 -18.93 7.17 -16.60
N GLY A 73 -17.60 7.19 -16.53
CA GLY A 73 -16.79 8.36 -16.90
C GLY A 73 -16.86 9.50 -15.87
N THR A 74 -15.90 10.42 -15.98
CA THR A 74 -15.81 11.64 -15.14
C THR A 74 -16.47 12.87 -15.74
N ASP A 75 -17.11 12.77 -16.91
CA ASP A 75 -17.71 13.91 -17.62
C ASP A 75 -19.07 14.31 -17.01
N LEU A 76 -19.01 14.88 -15.81
CA LEU A 76 -20.16 15.43 -15.09
C LEU A 76 -20.02 16.95 -15.03
N THR A 77 -21.08 17.65 -15.46
CA THR A 77 -21.18 19.10 -15.30
C THR A 77 -21.46 19.43 -13.84
N VAL A 78 -20.52 20.12 -13.18
CA VAL A 78 -20.66 20.55 -11.79
C VAL A 78 -21.44 21.88 -11.75
N PRO A 79 -22.60 21.95 -11.07
CA PRO A 79 -23.32 23.21 -10.90
C PRO A 79 -22.49 24.25 -10.11
N PRO A 80 -22.67 25.56 -10.39
CA PRO A 80 -21.97 26.61 -9.65
C PRO A 80 -22.23 26.54 -8.14
N GLY A 81 -21.18 26.77 -7.34
CA GLY A 81 -21.28 26.81 -5.87
C GLY A 81 -21.28 25.45 -5.18
N ILE A 82 -21.04 24.36 -5.92
CA ILE A 82 -20.85 23.02 -5.37
C ILE A 82 -19.38 22.65 -5.45
N SER A 83 -18.79 22.28 -4.32
CA SER A 83 -17.46 21.68 -4.28
C SER A 83 -17.60 20.18 -4.46
N VAL A 84 -16.89 19.61 -5.43
CA VAL A 84 -16.78 18.16 -5.64
C VAL A 84 -15.29 17.81 -5.68
N PRO A 85 -14.88 16.60 -5.24
CA PRO A 85 -13.52 16.14 -5.47
C PRO A 85 -13.25 16.09 -6.97
N ASP A 86 -12.02 16.39 -7.35
CA ASP A 86 -11.56 16.35 -8.75
C ASP A 86 -10.28 15.51 -8.87
N TYR A 87 -9.88 15.28 -10.12
CA TYR A 87 -8.72 14.45 -10.42
C TYR A 87 -7.42 15.02 -9.81
N ASP A 88 -7.29 16.35 -9.80
CA ASP A 88 -6.13 17.06 -9.29
C ASP A 88 -6.03 16.97 -7.76
N SER A 89 -7.17 16.95 -7.06
CA SER A 89 -7.21 16.74 -5.61
C SER A 89 -6.69 15.36 -5.23
N VAL A 90 -7.08 14.31 -5.96
CA VAL A 90 -6.56 12.94 -5.76
C VAL A 90 -5.09 12.87 -6.14
N ALA A 91 -4.68 13.52 -7.24
CA ALA A 91 -3.28 13.56 -7.66
C ALA A 91 -2.37 14.16 -6.57
N LYS A 92 -2.82 15.23 -5.89
CA LYS A 92 -2.08 15.84 -4.76
C LYS A 92 -1.91 14.88 -3.58
N GLU A 93 -2.95 14.10 -3.27
CA GLU A 93 -2.87 13.09 -2.20
C GLU A 93 -1.92 11.94 -2.55
N LEU A 94 -1.84 11.57 -3.81
CA LEU A 94 -0.96 10.50 -4.31
C LEU A 94 0.47 10.97 -4.62
N ALA A 95 0.75 12.27 -4.53
CA ALA A 95 2.03 12.85 -4.93
C ALA A 95 3.20 12.20 -4.16
N GLY A 96 4.22 11.78 -4.92
CA GLY A 96 5.42 11.15 -4.36
C GLY A 96 5.23 9.75 -3.77
N VAL A 97 4.04 9.15 -3.85
CA VAL A 97 3.82 7.77 -3.38
C VAL A 97 4.58 6.78 -4.26
N LYS A 98 5.33 5.89 -3.61
CA LYS A 98 6.03 4.77 -4.25
C LYS A 98 5.48 3.46 -3.70
N SER A 99 5.08 2.56 -4.59
CA SER A 99 4.47 1.29 -4.20
C SER A 99 5.48 0.14 -4.26
N THR A 100 5.42 -0.76 -3.28
CA THR A 100 6.09 -2.06 -3.29
C THR A 100 5.31 -3.12 -4.07
N GLY A 101 4.07 -2.80 -4.48
CA GLY A 101 3.20 -3.67 -5.24
C GLY A 101 3.60 -3.75 -6.72
N SER A 102 3.09 -4.74 -7.43
CA SER A 102 3.29 -4.83 -8.89
C SER A 102 2.58 -3.70 -9.62
N GLU A 103 3.11 -3.25 -10.77
CA GLU A 103 2.47 -2.21 -11.59
C GLU A 103 1.02 -2.60 -11.96
N SER A 104 0.78 -3.88 -12.28
CA SER A 104 -0.56 -4.37 -12.61
C SER A 104 -1.54 -4.22 -11.44
N TRP A 105 -1.09 -4.50 -10.21
CA TRP A 105 -1.91 -4.30 -9.01
C TRP A 105 -2.16 -2.81 -8.76
N VAL A 106 -1.13 -1.97 -8.84
CA VAL A 106 -1.25 -0.50 -8.67
C VAL A 106 -2.23 0.08 -9.69
N ARG A 107 -2.12 -0.29 -10.96
CA ARG A 107 -3.04 0.16 -12.01
C ARG A 107 -4.48 -0.27 -11.75
N THR A 108 -4.68 -1.49 -11.26
CA THR A 108 -6.01 -2.00 -10.89
C THR A 108 -6.61 -1.20 -9.73
N LYS A 109 -5.82 -0.99 -8.66
CA LYS A 109 -6.22 -0.22 -7.48
C LYS A 109 -6.58 1.21 -7.84
N LEU A 110 -5.75 1.88 -8.63
CA LEU A 110 -6.03 3.24 -9.11
C LEU A 110 -7.24 3.31 -10.04
N GLY A 111 -7.52 2.25 -10.81
CA GLY A 111 -8.76 2.14 -11.57
C GLY A 111 -10.00 2.12 -10.68
N TRP A 112 -9.94 1.45 -9.52
CA TRP A 112 -11.03 1.50 -8.54
C TRP A 112 -11.19 2.89 -7.92
N LEU A 113 -10.07 3.55 -7.61
CA LEU A 113 -10.08 4.92 -7.10
C LEU A 113 -10.72 5.91 -8.07
N ASP A 114 -10.44 5.79 -9.37
CA ASP A 114 -11.04 6.63 -10.42
C ASP A 114 -12.55 6.38 -10.58
N ARG A 115 -12.98 5.12 -10.44
CA ARG A 115 -14.40 4.76 -10.37
C ARG A 115 -15.07 5.38 -9.15
N ALA A 116 -14.49 5.23 -7.96
CA ALA A 116 -15.01 5.79 -6.73
C ALA A 116 -15.11 7.32 -6.81
N LEU A 117 -14.12 7.99 -7.42
CA LEU A 117 -14.16 9.43 -7.68
C LEU A 117 -15.38 9.80 -8.55
N SER A 118 -15.59 9.09 -9.64
CA SER A 118 -16.72 9.34 -10.54
C SER A 118 -18.08 9.16 -9.86
N GLU A 119 -18.26 8.06 -9.13
CA GLU A 119 -19.49 7.75 -8.39
C GLU A 119 -19.75 8.78 -7.27
N THR A 120 -18.70 9.19 -6.56
CA THR A 120 -18.77 10.21 -5.51
C THR A 120 -19.20 11.55 -6.07
N ARG A 121 -18.58 11.98 -7.19
CA ARG A 121 -18.95 13.24 -7.86
C ARG A 121 -20.41 13.22 -8.30
N ALA A 122 -20.87 12.12 -8.90
CA ALA A 122 -22.28 11.96 -9.28
C ALA A 122 -23.21 12.04 -8.06
N GLY A 123 -22.85 11.38 -6.95
CA GLY A 123 -23.60 11.39 -5.70
C GLY A 123 -23.73 12.80 -5.09
N ILE A 124 -22.62 13.54 -5.01
CA ILE A 124 -22.61 14.91 -4.47
C ILE A 124 -23.46 15.84 -5.32
N ILE A 125 -23.35 15.74 -6.66
CA ILE A 125 -24.16 16.56 -7.59
C ILE A 125 -25.65 16.23 -7.44
N ALA A 126 -26.01 14.94 -7.41
CA ALA A 126 -27.40 14.51 -7.27
C ALA A 126 -28.03 14.94 -5.95
N ASN A 127 -27.22 15.07 -4.88
CA ASN A 127 -27.67 15.41 -3.53
C ASN A 127 -27.25 16.83 -3.09
N ALA A 128 -26.99 17.71 -4.04
CA ALA A 128 -26.47 19.05 -3.82
C ALA A 128 -27.20 19.82 -2.70
N GLY A 129 -26.44 20.50 -1.84
CA GLY A 129 -26.98 21.33 -0.75
C GLY A 129 -27.40 20.57 0.51
N THR A 130 -27.40 19.23 0.49
CA THR A 130 -27.76 18.40 1.65
C THR A 130 -26.57 18.15 2.60
N ALA A 131 -26.84 17.65 3.81
CA ALA A 131 -25.79 17.14 4.69
C ALA A 131 -25.14 15.85 4.11
N GLY A 132 -25.91 15.04 3.39
CA GLY A 132 -25.43 13.80 2.76
C GLY A 132 -24.32 14.05 1.73
N ALA A 133 -24.46 15.09 0.89
CA ALA A 133 -23.44 15.47 -0.07
C ALA A 133 -22.10 15.85 0.60
N ARG A 134 -22.14 16.49 1.77
CA ARG A 134 -20.91 16.81 2.52
C ARG A 134 -20.26 15.56 3.11
N ALA A 135 -21.08 14.68 3.70
CA ALA A 135 -20.60 13.40 4.24
C ALA A 135 -19.94 12.54 3.17
N GLN A 136 -20.54 12.45 1.97
CA GLN A 136 -19.96 11.71 0.83
C GLN A 136 -18.56 12.23 0.43
N GLY A 137 -18.36 13.55 0.42
CA GLY A 137 -17.05 14.14 0.15
C GLY A 137 -16.01 13.74 1.20
N SER A 138 -16.37 13.84 2.48
CA SER A 138 -15.49 13.47 3.59
C SER A 138 -15.16 11.97 3.61
N ASP A 139 -16.15 11.10 3.35
CA ASP A 139 -15.93 9.65 3.28
C ASP A 139 -15.00 9.30 2.11
N PHE A 140 -15.11 10.00 0.99
CA PHE A 140 -14.21 9.82 -0.15
C PHE A 140 -12.78 10.28 0.15
N GLU A 141 -12.59 11.39 0.86
CA GLU A 141 -11.25 11.82 1.32
C GLU A 141 -10.59 10.77 2.22
N LEU A 142 -11.36 10.17 3.14
CA LEU A 142 -10.88 9.07 3.98
C LEU A 142 -10.50 7.84 3.14
N TYR A 143 -11.29 7.54 2.10
CA TYR A 143 -11.00 6.44 1.19
C TYR A 143 -9.74 6.68 0.35
N VAL A 144 -9.51 7.90 -0.15
CA VAL A 144 -8.27 8.28 -0.83
C VAL A 144 -7.06 8.07 0.10
N SER A 145 -7.17 8.49 1.36
CA SER A 145 -6.11 8.26 2.35
C SER A 145 -5.85 6.78 2.60
N HIS A 146 -6.91 5.96 2.67
CA HIS A 146 -6.77 4.53 2.84
C HIS A 146 -6.06 3.87 1.65
N VAL A 147 -6.49 4.18 0.42
CA VAL A 147 -5.88 3.67 -0.80
C VAL A 147 -4.43 4.12 -0.92
N ARG A 148 -4.09 5.35 -0.50
CA ARG A 148 -2.70 5.82 -0.43
C ARG A 148 -1.84 4.92 0.45
N ASP A 149 -2.32 4.53 1.62
CA ASP A 149 -1.58 3.64 2.54
C ASP A 149 -1.39 2.25 1.95
N GLU A 150 -2.44 1.68 1.33
CA GLU A 150 -2.35 0.40 0.64
C GLU A 150 -1.37 0.44 -0.53
N LEU A 151 -1.39 1.53 -1.30
CA LEU A 151 -0.46 1.76 -2.40
C LEU A 151 0.98 1.81 -1.88
N GLN A 152 1.27 2.49 -0.78
CA GLN A 152 2.60 2.47 -0.16
C GLN A 152 3.01 1.07 0.29
N LEU A 153 2.08 0.31 0.87
CA LEU A 153 2.32 -1.05 1.36
C LEU A 153 2.38 -2.11 0.25
N GLY A 154 1.87 -1.79 -0.94
CA GLY A 154 1.81 -2.69 -2.09
C GLY A 154 0.83 -3.85 -1.93
N ARG A 155 -0.19 -3.69 -1.07
CA ARG A 155 -1.20 -4.72 -0.78
C ARG A 155 -2.43 -4.11 -0.14
N ASP A 156 -3.54 -4.82 -0.24
CA ASP A 156 -4.78 -4.42 0.41
C ASP A 156 -4.69 -4.54 1.94
N THR A 157 -5.39 -3.64 2.63
CA THR A 157 -5.56 -3.67 4.09
C THR A 157 -7.02 -3.47 4.42
N ALA A 158 -7.49 -4.06 5.52
CA ALA A 158 -8.92 -3.97 5.85
C ALA A 158 -9.31 -2.55 6.27
N SER A 159 -10.42 -2.05 5.72
CA SER A 159 -11.08 -0.83 6.15
C SER A 159 -12.59 -0.99 6.15
N ASP A 160 -13.28 -0.30 7.06
CA ASP A 160 -14.75 -0.24 7.03
C ASP A 160 -15.25 0.46 5.74
N LEU A 161 -14.39 1.27 5.10
CA LEU A 161 -14.67 1.97 3.84
C LEU A 161 -14.77 1.02 2.64
N ASP A 162 -14.17 -0.17 2.69
CA ASP A 162 -14.17 -1.15 1.59
C ASP A 162 -15.58 -1.67 1.27
N SER A 163 -16.47 -1.58 2.26
CA SER A 163 -17.90 -1.90 2.10
C SER A 163 -18.68 -0.81 1.39
N THR A 164 -18.18 0.43 1.45
CA THR A 164 -18.78 1.63 0.86
C THR A 164 -18.25 1.87 -0.55
N PHE A 165 -16.93 1.76 -0.73
CA PHE A 165 -16.25 1.91 -2.01
C PHE A 165 -15.85 0.53 -2.54
N ILE A 166 -16.69 -0.02 -3.41
CA ILE A 166 -16.58 -1.41 -3.83
C ILE A 166 -15.48 -1.58 -4.88
N GLU A 167 -14.36 -2.20 -4.49
CA GLU A 167 -13.22 -2.52 -5.36
C GLU A 167 -13.39 -3.85 -6.12
N ARG A 168 -14.56 -4.06 -6.73
CA ARG A 168 -14.84 -5.21 -7.59
C ARG A 168 -15.84 -4.87 -8.67
N CYS A 169 -15.83 -5.66 -9.75
CA CYS A 169 -16.91 -5.60 -10.72
C CYS A 169 -18.15 -6.21 -10.08
N LEU A 170 -19.24 -5.46 -10.13
CA LEU A 170 -20.54 -5.96 -9.75
C LEU A 170 -21.10 -6.77 -10.93
N PRO A 171 -21.73 -7.93 -10.68
CA PRO A 171 -22.30 -8.79 -11.72
C PRO A 171 -23.49 -8.14 -12.43
#